data_AF-A0A1M6KY65-F1
#
_entry.id   AF-A0A1M6KY65-F1
#
_cell.length_a   1.000
_cell.length_b   1.000
_cell.length_c   1.000
_cell.angle_alpha   90.00
_cell.angle_beta   90.00
_cell.angle_gamma   90.00
#
_symmetry.space_group_name_H-M   'P 1'
#
loop_
_entity.id
_entity.type
_entity.pdbx_description
1 polymer ?
#
loop_
_entity_poly.entity_id
_entity_poly.type
_entity_poly.pdbx_seq_one_letter_code
_entity_poly.pdbx_strand_id
1 'polypeptide(L)'
;MINITKQIYLDLYNKNCVLVDAKQLDVNTRFIEGYVTDRGMAVDLTGYQVKFYALKPDKHEIFNSVEILNAKEGKVKIPLTSQTLAVQGNVECELSIFNDSGLATSRGFIVRVYKTLRNDSSIESSNEFTALIEALNDIEEAKEQVGIAGEVNKVLKATIAEGKNVNEDLISNTAEAKNTDAQLQRNITEGKTVNTTLVKSTAEGKAVDAQLKTNTAEGKSTNEDLIVNISEGKTVNTQLQNNTAEGKSTNEILVANTAEGKAVNLELKDSTTKGKEVIPLLNAAVQEATTALNKIEEASNKTFIIAADAFVYNEQSGLWECNFKHNLESVNLVISVYNQEWKEIIKVCTVIDDNTVLLKTYEQMLVRVVINKSYINTPIV
;
A
#
# COMPACT_ATOMS: atom_id res chain seq x y z
N MET A 1 10.97 -114.38 13.09
CA MET A 1 9.84 -115.04 12.40
C MET A 1 10.38 -116.30 11.75
N ILE A 2 9.80 -117.47 11.98
CA ILE A 2 10.29 -118.74 11.43
C ILE A 2 9.74 -118.87 9.99
N ASN A 3 10.64 -118.98 9.00
CA ASN A 3 10.27 -119.20 7.59
C ASN A 3 10.75 -120.58 7.14
N ILE A 4 9.80 -121.47 6.85
CA ILE A 4 10.04 -122.82 6.35
C ILE A 4 9.65 -122.86 4.87
N THR A 5 10.65 -122.93 4.00
CA THR A 5 10.45 -122.92 2.55
C THR A 5 10.81 -124.27 1.94
N LYS A 6 9.93 -124.82 1.10
CA LYS A 6 10.21 -126.01 0.29
C LYS A 6 10.45 -125.62 -1.15
N GLN A 7 11.64 -125.93 -1.69
CA GLN A 7 11.95 -125.75 -3.10
C GLN A 7 11.40 -126.90 -3.95
N ILE A 8 10.76 -126.57 -5.07
CA ILE A 8 10.20 -127.53 -6.03
C ILE A 8 10.39 -127.05 -7.48
N TYR A 9 10.46 -127.99 -8.42
CA TYR A 9 10.45 -127.72 -9.86
C TYR A 9 9.09 -128.08 -10.44
N LEU A 10 8.54 -127.19 -11.25
CA LEU A 10 7.22 -127.31 -11.86
C LEU A 10 7.35 -127.14 -13.37
N ASP A 11 7.35 -128.26 -14.08
CA ASP A 11 7.43 -128.28 -15.54
C ASP A 11 6.04 -128.09 -16.17
N LEU A 12 6.01 -127.34 -17.28
CA LEU A 12 4.80 -127.06 -18.05
C LEU A 12 4.47 -128.22 -19.01
N TYR A 13 5.47 -128.96 -19.47
CA TYR A 13 5.31 -130.04 -20.45
C TYR A 13 5.39 -131.43 -19.81
N ASN A 14 6.42 -131.66 -19.00
CA ASN A 14 6.68 -132.92 -18.30
C ASN A 14 5.78 -133.08 -17.06
N LYS A 15 5.51 -134.33 -16.68
CA LYS A 15 4.72 -134.63 -15.49
C LYS A 15 5.47 -134.20 -14.22
N ASN A 16 4.80 -133.42 -13.36
CA ASN A 16 5.28 -133.08 -12.03
C ASN A 16 4.89 -134.17 -11.02
N CYS A 17 5.87 -134.87 -10.45
CA CYS A 17 5.67 -135.86 -9.38
C CYS A 17 6.10 -135.27 -8.02
N VAL A 18 5.55 -134.09 -7.69
CA VAL A 18 5.96 -133.32 -6.51
C VAL A 18 4.90 -133.42 -5.41
N LEU A 19 5.36 -133.70 -4.19
CA LEU A 19 4.56 -133.69 -2.98
C LEU A 19 5.18 -132.75 -1.94
N VAL A 20 4.39 -131.81 -1.42
CA VAL A 20 4.79 -130.87 -0.37
C VAL A 20 3.95 -131.11 0.87
N ASP A 21 4.59 -131.49 1.97
CA ASP A 21 3.93 -131.62 3.26
C ASP A 21 3.73 -130.23 3.91
N ALA A 22 2.55 -129.97 4.47
CA ALA A 22 2.21 -128.78 5.24
C ALA A 22 1.29 -129.12 6.43
N LYS A 23 1.15 -128.24 7.41
CA LYS A 23 0.31 -128.47 8.59
C LYS A 23 -0.73 -127.35 8.73
N GLN A 24 -1.94 -127.68 9.17
CA GLN A 24 -2.98 -126.67 9.41
C GLN A 24 -2.47 -125.59 10.37
N LEU A 25 -2.91 -124.34 10.16
CA LEU A 25 -2.54 -123.14 10.94
C LEU A 25 -1.09 -122.64 10.82
N ASP A 26 -0.21 -123.32 10.07
CA ASP A 26 1.15 -122.83 9.76
C ASP A 26 1.12 -121.71 8.69
N VAL A 27 0.30 -120.69 8.92
CA VAL A 27 0.07 -119.56 8.02
C VAL A 27 1.20 -118.54 8.19
N ASN A 28 1.59 -117.88 7.10
CA ASN A 28 2.66 -116.86 7.05
C ASN A 28 4.07 -117.34 7.48
N THR A 29 4.24 -118.63 7.76
CA THR A 29 5.51 -119.24 8.18
C THR A 29 5.96 -120.36 7.24
N ARG A 30 5.07 -120.87 6.38
CA ARG A 30 5.36 -121.92 5.40
C ARG A 30 5.13 -121.45 3.96
N PHE A 31 6.15 -121.62 3.13
CA PHE A 31 6.13 -121.19 1.73
C PHE A 31 6.64 -122.29 0.80
N ILE A 32 6.20 -122.26 -0.45
CA ILE A 32 6.79 -123.04 -1.52
C ILE A 32 7.58 -122.08 -2.41
N GLU A 33 8.81 -122.44 -2.73
CA GLU A 33 9.63 -121.75 -3.72
C GLU A 33 9.66 -122.62 -4.99
N GLY A 34 8.92 -122.19 -6.00
CA GLY A 34 8.75 -122.92 -7.25
C GLY A 34 9.70 -122.42 -8.34
N TYR A 35 10.22 -123.34 -9.13
CA TYR A 35 10.97 -123.06 -10.36
C TYR A 35 10.15 -123.56 -11.56
N VAL A 36 9.67 -122.64 -12.39
CA VAL A 36 8.86 -122.93 -13.57
C VAL A 36 9.76 -123.28 -14.75
N THR A 37 9.57 -124.46 -15.34
CA THR A 37 10.37 -124.97 -16.46
C THR A 37 9.53 -125.46 -17.63
N ASP A 38 10.08 -125.44 -18.85
CA ASP A 38 9.54 -126.14 -20.02
C ASP A 38 10.60 -127.14 -20.51
N ARG A 39 10.27 -128.43 -20.45
CA ARG A 39 11.20 -129.53 -20.78
C ARG A 39 12.53 -129.42 -20.03
N GLY A 40 12.48 -128.96 -18.78
CA GLY A 40 13.64 -128.79 -17.89
C GLY A 40 14.41 -127.47 -18.06
N MET A 41 14.05 -126.60 -19.01
CA MET A 41 14.66 -125.27 -19.14
C MET A 41 13.81 -124.22 -18.41
N ALA A 42 14.47 -123.27 -17.73
CA ALA A 42 13.77 -122.19 -17.03
C ALA A 42 12.91 -121.34 -18.00
N VAL A 43 11.70 -121.01 -17.58
CA VAL A 43 10.77 -120.16 -18.33
C VAL A 43 10.91 -118.71 -17.86
N ASP A 44 11.14 -117.77 -18.77
CA ASP A 44 11.13 -116.34 -18.45
C ASP A 44 9.70 -115.86 -18.23
N LEU A 45 9.40 -115.41 -17.01
CA LEU A 45 8.09 -114.93 -16.58
C LEU A 45 7.94 -113.41 -16.74
N THR A 46 8.86 -112.73 -17.42
CA THR A 46 8.79 -111.27 -17.62
C THR A 46 7.53 -110.89 -18.39
N GLY A 47 6.69 -110.05 -17.78
CA GLY A 47 5.41 -109.63 -18.37
C GLY A 47 4.27 -110.64 -18.20
N TYR A 48 4.47 -111.72 -17.44
CA TYR A 48 3.43 -112.68 -17.07
C TYR A 48 2.99 -112.49 -15.62
N GLN A 49 1.72 -112.80 -15.36
CA GLN A 49 1.17 -112.98 -14.02
C GLN A 49 1.11 -114.47 -13.70
N VAL A 50 1.41 -114.83 -12.45
CA VAL A 50 1.33 -116.20 -11.96
C VAL A 50 0.30 -116.27 -10.84
N LYS A 51 -0.61 -117.24 -10.94
CA LYS A 51 -1.62 -117.54 -9.93
C LYS A 51 -1.51 -119.00 -9.51
N PHE A 52 -1.72 -119.23 -8.22
CA PHE A 52 -1.78 -120.54 -7.62
C PHE A 52 -3.24 -120.96 -7.50
N TYR A 53 -3.55 -122.08 -8.16
CA TYR A 53 -4.86 -122.71 -8.14
C TYR A 53 -4.75 -123.99 -7.32
N ALA A 54 -5.70 -124.19 -6.42
CA ALA A 54 -5.74 -125.36 -5.57
C ALA A 54 -7.17 -125.86 -5.39
N LEU A 55 -7.37 -127.17 -5.52
CA LEU A 55 -8.61 -127.86 -5.18
C LEU A 55 -8.39 -128.67 -3.92
N LYS A 56 -9.12 -128.31 -2.86
CA LYS A 56 -9.07 -129.00 -1.57
C LYS A 56 -9.85 -130.33 -1.60
N PRO A 57 -9.60 -131.23 -0.63
CA PRO A 57 -10.39 -132.45 -0.44
C PRO A 57 -11.90 -132.20 -0.31
N ASP A 58 -12.29 -131.08 0.30
CA ASP A 58 -13.68 -130.63 0.50
C ASP A 58 -14.31 -129.97 -0.74
N LYS A 59 -13.63 -130.04 -1.90
CA LYS A 59 -14.04 -129.49 -3.19
C LYS A 59 -14.10 -127.97 -3.28
N HIS A 60 -13.61 -127.24 -2.28
CA HIS A 60 -13.47 -125.79 -2.41
C HIS A 60 -12.18 -125.43 -3.17
N GLU A 61 -12.33 -124.54 -4.15
CA GLU A 61 -11.25 -124.00 -4.95
C GLU A 61 -10.61 -122.79 -4.26
N ILE A 62 -9.30 -122.62 -4.48
CA ILE A 62 -8.49 -121.56 -3.92
C ILE A 62 -7.72 -120.90 -5.05
N PHE A 63 -7.75 -119.57 -5.07
CA PHE A 63 -7.08 -118.74 -6.05
C PHE A 63 -6.20 -117.73 -5.31
N ASN A 64 -4.91 -118.02 -5.19
CA ASN A 64 -3.97 -117.12 -4.53
C ASN A 64 -3.03 -116.48 -5.53
N SER A 65 -2.66 -115.23 -5.27
CA SER A 65 -1.58 -114.56 -5.98
C SER A 65 -0.24 -115.21 -5.63
N VAL A 66 0.63 -115.33 -6.63
CA VAL A 66 2.00 -115.83 -6.49
C VAL A 66 2.97 -114.68 -6.68
N GLU A 67 3.98 -114.61 -5.82
CA GLU A 67 5.03 -113.60 -5.92
C GLU A 67 6.14 -114.11 -6.86
N ILE A 68 6.45 -113.36 -7.93
CA ILE A 68 7.58 -113.69 -8.82
C ILE A 68 8.86 -113.16 -8.16
N LEU A 69 9.75 -114.05 -7.76
CA LEU A 69 11.02 -113.70 -7.11
C LEU A 69 12.12 -113.38 -8.12
N ASN A 70 12.18 -114.14 -9.21
CA ASN A 70 13.09 -113.88 -10.33
C ASN A 70 12.41 -114.32 -11.63
N ALA A 71 11.98 -113.34 -12.42
CA ALA A 71 11.25 -113.59 -13.66
C ALA A 71 12.09 -114.36 -14.69
N LYS A 72 13.36 -113.98 -14.89
CA LYS A 72 14.24 -114.58 -15.92
C LYS A 72 14.60 -116.04 -15.63
N GLU A 73 14.60 -116.43 -14.36
CA GLU A 73 14.90 -117.81 -13.91
C GLU A 73 13.63 -118.64 -13.66
N GLY A 74 12.44 -118.09 -13.91
CA GLY A 74 11.17 -118.78 -13.63
C GLY A 74 10.91 -119.01 -12.15
N LYS A 75 11.52 -118.21 -11.26
CA LYS A 75 11.48 -118.43 -9.81
C LYS A 75 10.31 -117.69 -9.16
N VAL A 76 9.48 -118.41 -8.43
CA VAL A 76 8.27 -117.90 -7.78
C VAL A 76 8.16 -118.33 -6.32
N LYS A 77 7.42 -117.57 -5.52
CA LYS A 77 7.07 -117.88 -4.14
C LYS A 77 5.56 -117.99 -4.00
N ILE A 78 5.12 -119.16 -3.56
CA ILE A 78 3.72 -119.51 -3.40
C ILE A 78 3.42 -119.54 -1.89
N PRO A 79 2.59 -118.61 -1.39
CA PRO A 79 2.14 -118.65 0.00
C PRO A 79 1.10 -119.74 0.22
N LEU A 80 1.29 -120.54 1.27
CA LEU A 80 0.26 -121.46 1.77
C LEU A 80 -0.64 -120.68 2.74
N THR A 81 -1.77 -120.17 2.25
CA THR A 81 -2.68 -119.32 3.04
C THR A 81 -3.49 -120.13 4.05
N SER A 82 -4.16 -119.45 5.00
CA SER A 82 -5.10 -120.08 5.94
C SER A 82 -6.13 -120.95 5.22
N GLN A 83 -6.60 -120.50 4.05
CA GLN A 83 -7.54 -121.24 3.23
C GLN A 83 -6.90 -122.48 2.61
N THR A 84 -5.67 -122.40 2.09
CA THR A 84 -4.93 -123.55 1.53
C THR A 84 -4.72 -124.65 2.56
N LEU A 85 -4.50 -124.27 3.81
CA LEU A 85 -4.23 -125.16 4.92
C LEU A 85 -5.49 -125.49 5.76
N ALA A 86 -6.68 -125.07 5.32
CA ALA A 86 -7.89 -125.15 6.13
C ALA A 86 -8.40 -126.59 6.35
N VAL A 87 -8.20 -127.50 5.39
CA VAL A 87 -8.74 -128.87 5.43
C VAL A 87 -7.62 -129.89 5.34
N GLN A 88 -7.63 -130.88 6.24
CA GLN A 88 -6.70 -132.00 6.23
C GLN A 88 -6.89 -132.85 4.97
N GLY A 89 -5.79 -133.23 4.32
CA GLY A 89 -5.79 -134.12 3.16
C GLY A 89 -4.88 -133.65 2.02
N ASN A 90 -5.02 -134.27 0.85
CA ASN A 90 -4.25 -133.89 -0.34
C ASN A 90 -4.98 -132.76 -1.07
N VAL A 91 -4.33 -131.60 -1.17
CA VAL A 91 -4.76 -130.47 -2.00
C VAL A 91 -4.09 -130.63 -3.36
N GLU A 92 -4.90 -130.67 -4.41
CA GLU A 92 -4.45 -130.74 -5.81
C GLU A 92 -4.15 -129.33 -6.29
N CYS A 93 -2.93 -129.08 -6.77
CA CYS A 93 -2.45 -127.73 -7.04
C CYS A 93 -1.90 -127.59 -8.46
N GLU A 94 -2.05 -126.40 -9.05
CA GLU A 94 -1.39 -126.01 -10.28
C GLU A 94 -1.06 -124.50 -10.29
N LEU A 95 -0.14 -124.10 -11.16
CA LEU A 95 0.15 -122.72 -11.47
C LEU A 95 -0.43 -122.35 -12.82
N SER A 96 -1.19 -121.25 -12.86
CA SER A 96 -1.60 -120.60 -14.09
C SER A 96 -0.71 -119.39 -14.35
N ILE A 97 -0.10 -119.35 -15.52
CA ILE A 97 0.82 -118.32 -15.99
C ILE A 97 0.17 -117.67 -17.21
N PHE A 98 -0.14 -116.38 -17.11
CA PHE A 98 -0.90 -115.71 -18.16
C PHE A 98 -0.50 -114.26 -18.34
N ASN A 99 -0.75 -113.75 -19.55
CA ASN A 99 -0.70 -112.35 -19.92
C ASN A 99 -1.82 -112.07 -20.93
N ASP A 100 -1.81 -110.88 -21.55
CA ASP A 100 -2.81 -110.50 -22.56
C ASP A 100 -2.79 -111.41 -23.81
N SER A 101 -1.71 -112.18 -24.02
CA SER A 101 -1.50 -113.02 -25.21
C SER A 101 -1.91 -114.48 -25.02
N GLY A 102 -2.13 -114.96 -23.78
CA GLY A 102 -2.54 -116.35 -23.53
C GLY A 102 -2.31 -116.85 -22.11
N LEU A 103 -2.73 -118.10 -21.87
CA LEU A 103 -2.64 -118.82 -20.60
C LEU A 103 -1.88 -120.14 -20.80
N ALA A 104 -0.90 -120.39 -19.95
CA ALA A 104 -0.24 -121.68 -19.77
C ALA A 104 -0.46 -122.17 -18.33
N THR A 105 -0.70 -123.46 -18.15
CA THR A 105 -0.89 -124.06 -16.82
C THR A 105 0.15 -125.15 -16.60
N SER A 106 0.80 -125.14 -15.42
CA SER A 106 1.75 -126.19 -15.03
C SER A 106 1.04 -127.52 -14.87
N ARG A 107 1.74 -128.64 -15.09
CA ARG A 107 1.21 -129.94 -14.66
C ARG A 107 1.05 -129.95 -13.13
N GLY A 108 -0.04 -130.54 -12.65
CA GLY A 108 -0.40 -130.47 -11.23
C GLY A 108 0.62 -131.10 -10.28
N PHE A 109 0.66 -130.60 -9.04
CA PHE A 109 1.41 -131.13 -7.91
C PHE A 109 0.52 -131.21 -6.66
N ILE A 110 0.97 -131.91 -5.61
CA ILE A 110 0.15 -132.13 -4.40
C ILE A 110 0.75 -131.40 -3.20
N VAL A 111 -0.10 -130.70 -2.45
CA VAL A 111 0.20 -130.25 -1.09
C VAL A 111 -0.57 -131.14 -0.10
N ARG A 112 0.14 -131.91 0.72
CA ARG A 112 -0.45 -132.77 1.75
C ARG A 112 -0.53 -132.02 3.07
N VAL A 113 -1.75 -131.76 3.54
CA VAL A 113 -2.02 -131.02 4.77
C VAL A 113 -2.29 -131.97 5.92
N TYR A 114 -1.45 -131.93 6.96
CA TYR A 114 -1.65 -132.66 8.22
C TYR A 114 -2.48 -131.84 9.20
N LYS A 115 -3.36 -132.52 9.92
CA LYS A 115 -4.17 -131.91 10.99
C LYS A 115 -3.29 -131.35 12.11
N THR A 116 -3.65 -130.17 12.60
CA THR A 116 -3.01 -129.62 13.81
C THR A 116 -3.58 -130.26 15.08
N LEU A 117 -2.74 -130.38 16.12
CA LEU A 117 -3.18 -130.80 17.45
C LEU A 117 -3.68 -129.62 18.30
N ARG A 118 -3.53 -128.39 17.80
CA ARG A 118 -3.86 -127.13 18.48
C ARG A 118 -5.33 -126.75 18.25
N ASN A 119 -6.05 -126.39 19.32
CA ASN A 119 -7.43 -125.89 19.26
C ASN A 119 -7.43 -124.38 19.55
N ASP A 120 -7.49 -123.54 18.51
CA ASP A 120 -7.21 -122.11 18.59
C ASP A 120 -8.43 -121.19 18.78
N SER A 121 -9.63 -121.75 18.98
CA SER A 121 -10.88 -120.98 19.09
C SER A 121 -10.98 -120.01 20.28
N SER A 122 -10.04 -120.04 21.25
CA SER A 122 -10.08 -119.20 22.45
C SER A 122 -9.12 -118.00 22.42
N ILE A 123 -8.18 -117.96 21.48
CA ILE A 123 -7.19 -116.87 21.38
C ILE A 123 -7.72 -115.72 20.49
N GLU A 124 -8.55 -116.02 19.48
CA GLU A 124 -9.15 -115.00 18.60
C GLU A 124 -10.08 -114.03 19.36
N SER A 125 -10.97 -114.54 20.22
CA SER A 125 -11.98 -113.70 20.91
C SER A 125 -11.42 -112.69 21.92
N SER A 126 -10.23 -112.93 22.46
CA SER A 126 -9.60 -112.00 23.42
C SER A 126 -9.03 -110.75 22.74
N ASN A 127 -8.52 -110.90 21.52
CA ASN A 127 -8.01 -109.78 20.72
C ASN A 127 -9.14 -108.90 20.20
N GLU A 128 -10.25 -109.50 19.80
CA GLU A 128 -11.44 -108.80 19.31
C GLU A 128 -12.12 -107.97 20.40
N PHE A 129 -12.19 -108.48 21.63
CA PHE A 129 -12.72 -107.74 22.78
C PHE A 129 -11.86 -106.53 23.15
N THR A 130 -10.53 -106.69 23.12
CA THR A 130 -9.59 -105.59 23.41
C THR A 130 -9.72 -104.47 22.37
N ALA A 131 -9.79 -104.83 21.07
CA ALA A 131 -9.97 -103.86 19.99
C ALA A 131 -11.28 -103.06 20.10
N LEU A 132 -12.35 -103.65 20.61
CA LEU A 132 -13.62 -102.95 20.82
C LEU A 132 -13.52 -101.92 21.96
N ILE A 133 -12.84 -102.24 23.06
CA ILE A 133 -12.64 -101.31 24.18
C ILE A 133 -11.79 -100.11 23.74
N GLU A 134 -10.73 -100.36 22.99
CA GLU A 134 -9.90 -99.29 22.41
C GLU A 134 -10.72 -98.39 21.48
N ALA A 135 -11.53 -98.96 20.58
CA ALA A 135 -12.39 -98.18 19.69
C ALA A 135 -13.45 -97.35 20.43
N LEU A 136 -13.97 -97.82 21.57
CA LEU A 136 -14.91 -97.04 22.38
C LEU A 136 -14.23 -95.87 23.08
N ASN A 137 -13.01 -96.06 23.59
CA ASN A 137 -12.22 -94.97 24.18
C ASN A 137 -11.92 -93.88 23.13
N ASP A 138 -11.51 -94.27 21.92
CA ASP A 138 -11.26 -93.32 20.81
C ASP A 138 -12.52 -92.50 20.47
N ILE A 139 -13.71 -93.11 20.54
CA ILE A 139 -14.98 -92.41 20.30
C ILE A 139 -15.30 -91.41 21.42
N GLU A 140 -15.01 -91.75 22.68
CA GLU A 140 -15.20 -90.82 23.80
C GLU A 140 -14.27 -89.61 23.67
N GLU A 141 -12.99 -89.83 23.34
CA GLU A 141 -12.04 -88.75 23.05
C GLU A 141 -12.49 -87.89 21.86
N ALA A 142 -12.95 -88.52 20.77
CA ALA A 142 -13.47 -87.80 19.61
C ALA A 142 -14.70 -86.95 19.95
N LYS A 143 -15.61 -87.42 20.82
CA LYS A 143 -16.75 -86.63 21.29
C LYS A 143 -16.33 -85.40 22.06
N GLU A 144 -15.33 -85.50 22.93
CA GLU A 144 -14.80 -84.36 23.68
C GLU A 144 -14.24 -83.31 22.73
N GLN A 145 -13.44 -83.73 21.74
CA GLN A 145 -12.87 -82.83 20.72
C GLN A 145 -13.97 -82.12 19.90
N VAL A 146 -15.05 -82.83 19.55
CA VAL A 146 -16.19 -82.22 18.85
C VAL A 146 -16.90 -81.19 19.73
N GLY A 147 -17.04 -81.45 21.03
CA GLY A 147 -17.59 -80.48 21.99
C GLY A 147 -16.77 -79.19 22.05
N ILE A 148 -15.44 -79.33 22.16
CA ILE A 148 -14.50 -78.19 22.14
C ILE A 148 -14.62 -77.42 20.81
N ALA A 149 -14.65 -78.12 19.67
CA ALA A 149 -14.80 -77.48 18.37
C ALA A 149 -16.12 -76.68 18.24
N GLY A 150 -17.20 -77.18 18.84
CA GLY A 150 -18.48 -76.47 18.91
C GLY A 150 -18.39 -75.15 19.66
N GLU A 151 -17.78 -75.15 20.86
CA GLU A 151 -17.58 -73.93 21.65
C GLU A 151 -16.62 -72.95 20.96
N VAL A 152 -15.51 -73.44 20.37
CA VAL A 152 -14.59 -72.61 19.58
C VAL A 152 -15.32 -71.92 18.42
N ASN A 153 -16.18 -72.63 17.69
CA ASN A 153 -16.95 -72.04 16.59
C ASN A 153 -17.95 -70.98 17.07
N LYS A 154 -18.58 -71.20 18.24
CA LYS A 154 -19.49 -70.23 18.85
C LYS A 154 -18.74 -68.95 19.25
N VAL A 155 -17.58 -69.07 19.90
CA VAL A 155 -16.71 -67.94 20.25
C VAL A 155 -16.24 -67.22 18.98
N LEU A 156 -15.76 -67.95 17.98
CA LEU A 156 -15.28 -67.37 16.72
C LEU A 156 -16.37 -66.55 16.03
N LYS A 157 -17.61 -67.05 15.96
CA LYS A 157 -18.74 -66.29 15.40
C LYS A 157 -19.02 -65.01 16.17
N ALA A 158 -18.98 -65.06 17.50
CA ALA A 158 -19.18 -63.88 18.33
C ALA A 158 -18.07 -62.84 18.11
N THR A 159 -16.80 -63.26 18.11
CA THR A 159 -15.65 -62.37 17.86
C THR A 159 -15.67 -61.76 16.46
N ILE A 160 -16.10 -62.52 15.44
CA ILE A 160 -16.26 -61.98 14.08
C ILE A 160 -17.36 -60.91 14.04
N ALA A 161 -18.47 -61.12 14.74
CA ALA A 161 -19.56 -60.14 14.82
C ALA A 161 -19.11 -58.85 15.53
N GLU A 162 -18.40 -58.98 16.65
CA GLU A 162 -17.81 -57.84 17.36
C GLU A 162 -16.80 -57.08 16.49
N GLY A 163 -15.92 -57.80 15.78
CA GLY A 163 -14.96 -57.20 14.84
C GLY A 163 -15.63 -56.44 13.70
N LYS A 164 -16.80 -56.89 13.21
CA LYS A 164 -17.59 -56.14 12.21
C LYS A 164 -18.14 -54.85 12.78
N ASN A 165 -18.72 -54.88 13.98
CA ASN A 165 -19.25 -53.68 14.64
C ASN A 165 -18.14 -52.65 14.87
N VAL A 166 -16.98 -53.08 15.39
CA VAL A 166 -15.81 -52.20 15.57
C VAL A 166 -15.37 -51.59 14.24
N ASN A 167 -15.37 -52.37 13.16
CA ASN A 167 -15.01 -51.86 11.84
C ASN A 167 -16.01 -50.83 11.32
N GLU A 168 -17.32 -51.02 11.55
CA GLU A 168 -18.36 -50.04 11.22
C GLU A 168 -18.18 -48.73 12.01
N ASP A 169 -17.91 -48.82 13.31
CA ASP A 169 -17.61 -47.67 14.16
C ASP A 169 -16.36 -46.91 13.69
N LEU A 170 -15.29 -47.63 13.33
CA LEU A 170 -14.07 -47.03 12.79
C LEU A 170 -14.33 -46.30 11.46
N ILE A 171 -15.17 -46.86 10.59
CA ILE A 171 -15.58 -46.21 9.34
C ILE A 171 -16.35 -44.92 9.65
N SER A 172 -17.30 -44.95 10.60
CA SER A 172 -18.06 -43.76 11.03
C SER A 172 -17.15 -42.68 11.60
N ASN A 173 -16.28 -43.03 12.55
CA ASN A 173 -15.31 -42.12 13.16
C ASN A 173 -14.37 -41.50 12.12
N THR A 174 -13.96 -42.28 11.12
CA THR A 174 -13.13 -41.77 10.01
C THR A 174 -13.89 -40.75 9.16
N ALA A 175 -15.18 -40.98 8.90
CA ALA A 175 -16.02 -40.03 8.16
C ALA A 175 -16.24 -38.73 8.96
N GLU A 176 -16.50 -38.82 10.26
CA GLU A 176 -16.63 -37.68 11.16
C GLU A 176 -15.34 -36.86 11.21
N ALA A 177 -14.19 -37.51 11.37
CA ALA A 177 -12.89 -36.84 11.37
C ALA A 177 -12.63 -36.07 10.07
N LYS A 178 -12.97 -36.64 8.91
CA LYS A 178 -12.88 -35.96 7.61
C LYS A 178 -13.78 -34.73 7.53
N ASN A 179 -15.00 -34.82 8.06
CA ASN A 179 -15.93 -33.69 8.10
C ASN A 179 -15.41 -32.56 9.00
N THR A 180 -14.87 -32.90 10.18
CA THR A 180 -14.25 -31.93 11.08
C THR A 180 -13.03 -31.26 10.45
N ASP A 181 -12.16 -32.01 9.77
CA ASP A 181 -11.03 -31.43 9.04
C ASP A 181 -11.49 -30.45 7.96
N ALA A 182 -12.49 -30.82 7.16
CA ALA A 182 -13.06 -29.93 6.14
C ALA A 182 -13.67 -28.64 6.73
N GLN A 183 -14.30 -28.72 7.91
CA GLN A 183 -14.77 -27.53 8.64
C GLN A 183 -13.60 -26.66 9.13
N LEU A 184 -12.56 -27.27 9.67
CA LEU A 184 -11.37 -26.55 10.14
C LEU A 184 -10.68 -25.80 9.00
N GLN A 185 -10.51 -26.44 7.83
CA GLN A 185 -9.92 -25.81 6.65
C GLN A 185 -10.74 -24.60 6.15
N ARG A 186 -12.08 -24.69 6.20
CA ARG A 186 -12.96 -23.55 5.90
C ARG A 186 -12.76 -22.40 6.88
N ASN A 187 -12.77 -22.68 8.18
CA ASN A 187 -12.56 -21.66 9.21
C ASN A 187 -11.18 -20.99 9.08
N ILE A 188 -10.12 -21.75 8.76
CA ILE A 188 -8.79 -21.19 8.50
C ILE A 188 -8.82 -20.22 7.31
N THR A 189 -9.52 -20.59 6.24
CA THR A 189 -9.63 -19.77 5.02
C THR A 189 -10.43 -18.49 5.27
N GLU A 190 -11.54 -18.59 6.00
CA GLU A 190 -12.34 -17.44 6.42
C GLU A 190 -11.53 -16.51 7.33
N GLY A 191 -10.81 -17.07 8.31
CA GLY A 191 -9.92 -16.31 9.19
C GLY A 191 -8.83 -15.55 8.44
N LYS A 192 -8.20 -16.17 7.43
CA LYS A 192 -7.22 -15.49 6.55
C LYS A 192 -7.84 -14.33 5.77
N THR A 193 -9.05 -14.53 5.27
CA THR A 193 -9.80 -13.50 4.53
C THR A 193 -10.10 -12.31 5.44
N VAL A 194 -10.66 -12.58 6.63
CA VAL A 194 -10.95 -11.55 7.64
C VAL A 194 -9.69 -10.78 8.04
N ASN A 195 -8.59 -11.49 8.29
CA ASN A 195 -7.32 -10.86 8.64
C ASN A 195 -6.80 -9.93 7.53
N THR A 196 -6.91 -10.35 6.27
CA THR A 196 -6.54 -9.51 5.11
C THR A 196 -7.36 -8.23 5.06
N THR A 197 -8.67 -8.32 5.29
CA THR A 197 -9.56 -7.15 5.36
C THR A 197 -9.18 -6.22 6.53
N LEU A 198 -8.93 -6.76 7.72
CA LEU A 198 -8.53 -5.97 8.89
C LEU A 198 -7.20 -5.23 8.66
N VAL A 199 -6.22 -5.87 8.04
CA VAL A 199 -4.95 -5.23 7.67
C VAL A 199 -5.19 -4.05 6.72
N LYS A 200 -6.04 -4.23 5.70
CA LYS A 200 -6.40 -3.16 4.76
C LYS A 200 -7.09 -2.00 5.48
N SER A 201 -8.12 -2.26 6.29
CA SER A 201 -8.83 -1.21 7.04
C SER A 201 -7.92 -0.49 8.04
N THR A 202 -6.96 -1.18 8.63
CA THR A 202 -5.95 -0.56 9.51
C THR A 202 -5.05 0.40 8.73
N ALA A 203 -4.62 0.03 7.52
CA ALA A 203 -3.81 0.88 6.66
C ALA A 203 -4.60 2.12 6.20
N GLU A 204 -5.87 1.95 5.82
CA GLU A 204 -6.78 3.05 5.47
C GLU A 204 -6.97 4.00 6.65
N GLY A 205 -7.20 3.48 7.86
CA GLY A 205 -7.31 4.30 9.07
C GLY A 205 -6.04 5.12 9.35
N LYS A 206 -4.85 4.54 9.16
CA LYS A 206 -3.57 5.28 9.28
C LYS A 206 -3.44 6.38 8.24
N ALA A 207 -3.87 6.15 7.01
CA ALA A 207 -3.83 7.15 5.96
C ALA A 207 -4.77 8.34 6.27
N VAL A 208 -5.97 8.05 6.77
CA VAL A 208 -6.92 9.08 7.21
C VAL A 208 -6.36 9.90 8.38
N ASP A 209 -5.76 9.25 9.38
CA ASP A 209 -5.10 9.95 10.50
C ASP A 209 -3.97 10.87 10.03
N ALA A 210 -3.15 10.41 9.08
CA ALA A 210 -2.10 11.23 8.49
C ALA A 210 -2.68 12.46 7.76
N GLN A 211 -3.75 12.28 6.96
CA GLN A 211 -4.40 13.40 6.29
C GLN A 211 -5.01 14.40 7.27
N LEU A 212 -5.63 13.91 8.35
CA LEU A 212 -6.20 14.78 9.38
C LEU A 212 -5.15 15.64 10.07
N LYS A 213 -3.96 15.08 10.34
CA LYS A 213 -2.82 15.83 10.88
C LYS A 213 -2.36 16.92 9.92
N THR A 214 -2.25 16.61 8.63
CA THR A 214 -1.92 17.60 7.59
C THR A 214 -2.96 18.72 7.55
N ASN A 215 -4.25 18.40 7.45
CA ASN A 215 -5.32 19.39 7.42
C ASN A 215 -5.33 20.27 8.67
N THR A 216 -5.04 19.68 9.85
CA THR A 216 -4.93 20.44 11.11
C THR A 216 -3.77 21.43 11.07
N ALA A 217 -2.61 21.02 10.54
CA ALA A 217 -1.45 21.89 10.38
C ALA A 217 -1.71 23.03 9.38
N GLU A 218 -2.32 22.72 8.24
CA GLU A 218 -2.74 23.70 7.22
C GLU A 218 -3.72 24.73 7.81
N GLY A 219 -4.73 24.25 8.54
CA GLY A 219 -5.69 25.11 9.24
C GLY A 219 -5.02 26.03 10.26
N LYS A 220 -4.01 25.53 10.99
CA LYS A 220 -3.22 26.35 11.91
C LYS A 220 -2.45 27.45 11.17
N SER A 221 -1.78 27.11 10.07
CA SER A 221 -1.05 28.08 9.24
C SER A 221 -1.97 29.16 8.69
N THR A 222 -3.13 28.78 8.15
CA THR A 222 -4.13 29.75 7.66
C THR A 222 -4.60 30.67 8.78
N ASN A 223 -4.79 30.14 9.99
CA ASN A 223 -5.18 30.95 11.14
C ASN A 223 -4.07 31.92 11.58
N GLU A 224 -2.80 31.52 11.50
CA GLU A 224 -1.64 32.40 11.73
C GLU A 224 -1.60 33.55 10.70
N ASP A 225 -1.81 33.26 9.41
CA ASP A 225 -1.88 34.28 8.35
C ASP A 225 -3.04 35.26 8.56
N LEU A 226 -4.21 34.76 8.97
CA LEU A 226 -5.37 35.61 9.30
C LEU A 226 -5.06 36.56 10.47
N ILE A 227 -4.34 36.10 11.49
CA ILE A 227 -3.91 36.95 12.63
C ILE A 227 -2.98 38.07 12.14
N VAL A 228 -2.05 37.77 11.23
CA VAL A 228 -1.16 38.77 10.62
C VAL A 228 -1.98 39.80 9.84
N ASN A 229 -2.86 39.35 8.94
CA ASN A 229 -3.71 40.22 8.13
C ASN A 229 -4.60 41.14 8.98
N ILE A 230 -5.17 40.64 10.08
CA ILE A 230 -5.95 41.45 11.03
C ILE A 230 -5.07 42.53 11.68
N SER A 231 -3.83 42.19 12.02
CA SER A 231 -2.88 43.11 12.66
C SER A 231 -2.43 44.22 11.70
N GLU A 232 -2.16 43.87 10.45
CA GLU A 232 -1.87 44.82 9.37
C GLU A 232 -3.07 45.74 9.11
N GLY A 233 -4.28 45.18 9.02
CA GLY A 233 -5.51 45.94 8.85
C GLY A 233 -5.74 46.96 9.97
N LYS A 234 -5.47 46.60 11.24
CA LYS A 234 -5.51 47.54 12.38
C LYS A 234 -4.51 48.69 12.24
N THR A 235 -3.30 48.38 11.77
CA THR A 235 -2.24 49.37 11.54
C THR A 235 -2.66 50.39 10.48
N VAL A 236 -3.14 49.89 9.33
CA VAL A 236 -3.67 50.74 8.24
C VAL A 236 -4.83 51.60 8.73
N ASN A 237 -5.76 51.03 9.50
CA ASN A 237 -6.89 51.78 10.05
C ASN A 237 -6.42 52.92 10.99
N THR A 238 -5.40 52.67 11.81
CA THR A 238 -4.82 53.70 12.68
C THR A 238 -4.19 54.83 11.86
N GLN A 239 -3.46 54.50 10.79
CA GLN A 239 -2.89 55.51 9.90
C GLN A 239 -3.97 56.35 9.20
N LEU A 240 -5.06 55.73 8.75
CA LEU A 240 -6.18 56.45 8.15
C LEU A 240 -6.85 57.42 9.14
N GLN A 241 -6.98 57.03 10.41
CA GLN A 241 -7.49 57.92 11.47
C GLN A 241 -6.57 59.12 11.68
N ASN A 242 -5.26 58.90 11.72
CA ASN A 242 -4.27 59.98 11.83
C ASN A 242 -4.33 60.93 10.62
N ASN A 243 -4.31 60.39 9.40
CA ASN A 243 -4.42 61.18 8.17
C ASN A 243 -5.73 61.99 8.13
N THR A 244 -6.83 61.42 8.63
CA THR A 244 -8.12 62.13 8.73
C THR A 244 -8.05 63.30 9.71
N ALA A 245 -7.40 63.11 10.87
CA ALA A 245 -7.19 64.18 11.85
C ALA A 245 -6.27 65.29 11.33
N GLU A 246 -5.17 64.93 10.66
CA GLU A 246 -4.26 65.88 10.01
C GLU A 246 -4.97 66.68 8.90
N GLY A 247 -5.77 66.02 8.08
CA GLY A 247 -6.59 66.67 7.05
C GLY A 247 -7.58 67.66 7.65
N LYS A 248 -8.22 67.32 8.78
CA LYS A 248 -9.11 68.23 9.51
C LYS A 248 -8.36 69.47 10.02
N SER A 249 -7.20 69.28 10.65
CA SER A 249 -6.35 70.37 11.14
C SER A 249 -5.90 71.29 10.00
N THR A 250 -5.45 70.71 8.88
CA THR A 250 -5.07 71.47 7.67
C THR A 250 -6.24 72.29 7.14
N ASN A 251 -7.45 71.72 7.12
CA ASN A 251 -8.65 72.42 6.68
C ASN A 251 -9.03 73.57 7.63
N GLU A 252 -8.88 73.40 8.94
CA GLU A 252 -9.07 74.47 9.94
C GLU A 252 -8.10 75.64 9.70
N ILE A 253 -6.82 75.36 9.44
CA ILE A 253 -5.81 76.37 9.07
C ILE A 253 -6.19 77.08 7.77
N LEU A 254 -6.62 76.35 6.73
CA LEU A 254 -7.02 76.94 5.46
C LEU A 254 -8.23 77.88 5.62
N VAL A 255 -9.21 77.51 6.44
CA VAL A 255 -10.35 78.36 6.79
C VAL A 255 -9.89 79.64 7.48
N ALA A 256 -8.97 79.54 8.44
CA ALA A 256 -8.39 80.69 9.14
C ALA A 256 -7.65 81.63 8.16
N ASN A 257 -6.76 81.09 7.33
CA ASN A 257 -6.04 81.86 6.30
C ASN A 257 -7.00 82.53 5.30
N THR A 258 -8.10 81.85 4.93
CA THR A 258 -9.13 82.42 4.06
C THR A 258 -9.84 83.59 4.73
N ALA A 259 -10.13 83.50 6.03
CA ALA A 259 -10.71 84.58 6.81
C ALA A 259 -9.76 85.77 6.94
N GLU A 260 -8.49 85.52 7.21
CA GLU A 260 -7.44 86.54 7.25
C GLU A 260 -7.28 87.25 5.90
N GLY A 261 -7.20 86.49 4.80
CA GLY A 261 -7.14 87.05 3.45
C GLY A 261 -8.34 87.92 3.10
N LYS A 262 -9.56 87.55 3.55
CA LYS A 262 -10.75 88.40 3.41
C LYS A 262 -10.63 89.70 4.21
N ALA A 263 -10.10 89.65 5.43
CA ALA A 263 -9.90 90.82 6.28
C ALA A 263 -8.89 91.79 5.65
N VAL A 264 -7.72 91.29 5.22
CA VAL A 264 -6.71 92.09 4.52
C VAL A 264 -7.28 92.73 3.24
N ASN A 265 -8.11 92.00 2.49
CA ASN A 265 -8.75 92.55 1.30
C ASN A 265 -9.73 93.69 1.61
N LEU A 266 -10.45 93.63 2.75
CA LEU A 266 -11.28 94.74 3.22
C LEU A 266 -10.43 95.96 3.58
N GLU A 267 -9.34 95.76 4.33
CA GLU A 267 -8.39 96.84 4.67
C GLU A 267 -7.77 97.50 3.43
N LEU A 268 -7.43 96.69 2.42
CA LEU A 268 -6.91 97.19 1.14
C LEU A 268 -7.97 98.00 0.39
N LYS A 269 -9.24 97.55 0.39
CA LYS A 269 -10.35 98.28 -0.22
C LYS A 269 -10.60 99.62 0.49
N ASP A 270 -10.53 99.64 1.82
CA ASP A 270 -10.66 100.87 2.61
C ASP A 270 -9.50 101.83 2.33
N SER A 271 -8.26 101.32 2.30
CA SER A 271 -7.07 102.11 1.97
C SER A 271 -7.13 102.66 0.54
N THR A 272 -7.60 101.86 -0.43
CA THR A 272 -7.82 102.31 -1.81
C THR A 272 -8.89 103.40 -1.88
N THR A 273 -9.95 103.29 -1.09
CA THR A 273 -11.02 104.29 -1.01
C THR A 273 -10.48 105.60 -0.45
N LYS A 274 -9.75 105.56 0.67
CA LYS A 274 -9.04 106.74 1.22
C LYS A 274 -8.07 107.35 0.22
N GLY A 275 -7.29 106.53 -0.50
CA GLY A 275 -6.39 107.00 -1.55
C GLY A 275 -7.13 107.76 -2.66
N LYS A 276 -8.30 107.27 -3.09
CA LYS A 276 -9.16 107.97 -4.06
C LYS A 276 -9.68 109.32 -3.54
N GLU A 277 -9.93 109.47 -2.24
CA GLU A 277 -10.33 110.75 -1.62
C GLU A 277 -9.18 111.77 -1.57
N VAL A 278 -7.94 111.31 -1.45
CA VAL A 278 -6.75 112.18 -1.43
C VAL A 278 -6.43 112.75 -2.82
N ILE A 279 -6.68 112.01 -3.91
CA ILE A 279 -6.39 112.45 -5.28
C ILE A 279 -7.02 113.82 -5.63
N PRO A 280 -8.33 114.07 -5.39
CA PRO A 280 -8.94 115.38 -5.59
C PRO A 280 -8.28 116.50 -4.78
N LEU A 281 -7.93 116.23 -3.51
CA LEU A 281 -7.28 117.21 -2.64
C LEU A 281 -5.89 117.58 -3.15
N LEU A 282 -5.11 116.59 -3.60
CA LEU A 282 -3.80 116.81 -4.19
C LEU A 282 -3.91 117.59 -5.51
N ASN A 283 -4.85 117.22 -6.38
CA ASN A 283 -5.09 117.96 -7.63
C ASN A 283 -5.50 119.41 -7.36
N ALA A 284 -6.35 119.66 -6.35
CA ALA A 284 -6.73 121.01 -5.94
C ALA A 284 -5.50 121.80 -5.44
N ALA A 285 -4.67 121.21 -4.58
CA ALA A 285 -3.45 121.85 -4.09
C ALA A 285 -2.44 122.16 -5.22
N VAL A 286 -2.28 121.26 -6.19
CA VAL A 286 -1.44 121.50 -7.39
C VAL A 286 -1.99 122.65 -8.22
N GLN A 287 -3.31 122.71 -8.45
CA GLN A 287 -3.94 123.82 -9.17
C GLN A 287 -3.78 125.16 -8.45
N GLU A 288 -3.91 125.18 -7.11
CA GLU A 288 -3.64 126.37 -6.31
C GLU A 288 -2.19 126.83 -6.46
N ALA A 289 -1.23 125.91 -6.37
CA ALA A 289 0.19 126.21 -6.55
C ALA A 289 0.49 126.75 -7.96
N THR A 290 -0.08 126.15 -9.02
CA THR A 290 0.05 126.64 -10.40
C THR A 290 -0.55 128.05 -10.56
N THR A 291 -1.72 128.30 -9.96
CA THR A 291 -2.36 129.61 -9.99
C THR A 291 -1.52 130.68 -9.29
N ALA A 292 -0.92 130.33 -8.14
CA ALA A 292 -0.01 131.21 -7.41
C ALA A 292 1.24 131.54 -8.24
N LEU A 293 1.83 130.54 -8.90
CA LEU A 293 2.99 130.72 -9.77
C LEU A 293 2.68 131.70 -10.92
N ASN A 294 1.55 131.51 -11.62
CA ASN A 294 1.15 132.37 -12.74
C ASN A 294 0.96 133.85 -12.32
N LYS A 295 0.41 134.10 -11.12
CA LYS A 295 0.26 135.47 -10.58
C LYS A 295 1.60 136.14 -10.29
N ILE A 296 2.59 135.37 -9.84
CA ILE A 296 3.96 135.87 -9.62
C ILE A 296 4.59 136.24 -10.97
N GLU A 297 4.39 135.42 -12.00
CA GLU A 297 4.91 135.67 -13.34
C GLU A 297 4.33 136.96 -13.96
N GLU A 298 3.00 137.18 -13.87
CA GLU A 298 2.35 138.42 -14.32
C GLU A 298 2.83 139.68 -13.58
N ALA A 299 3.10 139.58 -12.28
CA ALA A 299 3.57 140.70 -11.48
C ALA A 299 5.02 141.12 -11.82
N SER A 300 5.84 140.17 -12.26
CA SER A 300 7.27 140.37 -12.53
C SER A 300 7.59 141.14 -13.82
N ASN A 301 6.66 141.19 -14.79
CA ASN A 301 6.92 141.71 -16.14
C ASN A 301 6.44 143.15 -16.41
N LYS A 302 6.23 144.01 -15.39
CA LYS A 302 5.79 145.40 -15.61
C LYS A 302 6.97 146.36 -15.83
N THR A 303 7.02 146.98 -17.02
CA THR A 303 7.96 148.08 -17.35
C THR A 303 7.29 149.44 -17.10
N PHE A 304 7.96 150.37 -16.43
CA PHE A 304 7.53 151.77 -16.25
C PHE A 304 8.43 152.71 -17.07
N ILE A 305 7.83 153.66 -17.78
CA ILE A 305 8.54 154.72 -18.52
C ILE A 305 8.26 156.04 -17.82
N ILE A 306 9.30 156.77 -17.40
CA ILE A 306 9.17 158.09 -16.76
C ILE A 306 9.52 159.16 -17.81
N ALA A 307 8.66 160.16 -17.96
CA ALA A 307 8.84 161.24 -18.92
C ALA A 307 9.93 162.24 -18.47
N ALA A 308 10.63 162.83 -19.43
CA ALA A 308 11.86 163.61 -19.23
C ALA A 308 11.65 164.96 -18.49
N ASP A 309 10.42 165.45 -18.43
CA ASP A 309 10.00 166.70 -17.80
C ASP A 309 9.81 166.59 -16.28
N ALA A 310 9.92 165.39 -15.70
CA ALA A 310 9.82 165.16 -14.25
C ALA A 310 11.10 165.49 -13.46
N PHE A 311 12.16 165.94 -14.12
CA PHE A 311 13.42 166.34 -13.49
C PHE A 311 13.44 167.85 -13.24
N VAL A 312 13.65 168.27 -12.00
CA VAL A 312 13.74 169.68 -11.59
C VAL A 312 15.18 169.98 -11.16
N TYR A 313 15.79 171.01 -11.74
CA TYR A 313 17.14 171.44 -11.35
C TYR A 313 17.11 172.15 -10.00
N ASN A 314 17.81 171.62 -9.01
CA ASN A 314 17.94 172.23 -7.70
C ASN A 314 19.20 173.11 -7.68
N GLU A 315 18.99 174.43 -7.74
CA GLU A 315 20.08 175.42 -7.80
C GLU A 315 21.00 175.41 -6.55
N GLN A 316 20.54 174.89 -5.40
CA GLN A 316 21.36 174.84 -4.19
C GLN A 316 22.35 173.65 -4.19
N SER A 317 21.98 172.52 -4.79
CA SER A 317 22.83 171.33 -4.87
C SER A 317 23.58 171.22 -6.20
N GLY A 318 23.16 171.99 -7.21
CA GLY A 318 23.71 171.93 -8.57
C GLY A 318 23.35 170.65 -9.33
N LEU A 319 22.29 169.94 -8.90
CA LEU A 319 21.88 168.62 -9.40
C LEU A 319 20.44 168.63 -9.88
N TRP A 320 20.11 167.73 -10.81
CA TRP A 320 18.74 167.47 -11.26
C TRP A 320 18.10 166.41 -10.37
N GLU A 321 16.93 166.72 -9.82
CA GLU A 321 16.19 165.85 -8.90
C GLU A 321 14.89 165.37 -9.57
N CYS A 322 14.58 164.08 -9.42
CA CYS A 322 13.30 163.50 -9.84
C CYS A 322 12.75 162.67 -8.70
N ASN A 323 11.50 162.97 -8.33
CA ASN A 323 10.74 162.21 -7.35
C ASN A 323 9.81 161.24 -8.08
N PHE A 324 9.95 159.94 -7.82
CA PHE A 324 9.00 158.94 -8.30
C PHE A 324 8.53 158.09 -7.12
N LYS A 325 7.21 157.92 -7.00
CA LYS A 325 6.62 156.99 -6.03
C LYS A 325 6.55 155.60 -6.65
N HIS A 326 7.13 154.60 -5.99
CA HIS A 326 6.86 153.20 -6.31
C HIS A 326 6.37 152.45 -5.07
N ASN A 327 5.43 151.52 -5.28
CA ASN A 327 4.78 150.74 -4.22
C ASN A 327 5.33 149.30 -4.14
N LEU A 328 6.64 149.12 -4.34
CA LEU A 328 7.24 147.77 -4.36
C LEU A 328 8.15 147.60 -3.15
N GLU A 329 7.74 146.72 -2.24
CA GLU A 329 8.55 146.31 -1.09
C GLU A 329 9.79 145.53 -1.57
N SER A 330 10.96 146.10 -1.29
CA SER A 330 12.27 145.46 -1.41
C SER A 330 12.64 144.96 -2.81
N VAL A 331 12.90 145.89 -3.73
CA VAL A 331 13.56 145.62 -5.02
C VAL A 331 14.79 146.52 -5.12
N ASN A 332 15.97 145.94 -5.42
CA ASN A 332 17.13 146.74 -5.79
C ASN A 332 16.81 147.46 -7.10
N LEU A 333 16.63 148.77 -7.04
CA LEU A 333 16.31 149.59 -8.19
C LEU A 333 17.60 149.90 -8.97
N VAL A 334 17.75 149.31 -10.15
CA VAL A 334 18.83 149.70 -11.08
C VAL A 334 18.26 150.74 -12.04
N ILE A 335 18.69 151.99 -11.89
CA ILE A 335 18.36 153.06 -12.84
C ILE A 335 19.50 153.18 -13.84
N SER A 336 19.23 152.88 -15.10
CA SER A 336 20.16 153.15 -16.22
C SER A 336 19.72 154.41 -16.95
N VAL A 337 20.61 155.39 -17.08
CA VAL A 337 20.35 156.63 -17.85
C VAL A 337 21.03 156.54 -19.21
N TYR A 338 20.30 156.90 -20.27
CA TYR A 338 20.80 156.88 -21.64
C TYR A 338 20.76 158.29 -22.25
N ASN A 339 21.64 158.62 -23.20
CA ASN A 339 21.45 159.81 -24.04
C ASN A 339 20.46 159.53 -25.18
N GLN A 340 20.23 160.53 -26.04
CA GLN A 340 19.39 160.41 -27.24
C GLN A 340 19.85 159.34 -28.24
N GLU A 341 21.06 158.79 -28.11
CA GLU A 341 21.58 157.66 -28.91
C GLU A 341 21.48 156.29 -28.20
N TRP A 342 20.75 156.19 -27.08
CA TRP A 342 20.58 154.94 -26.32
C TRP A 342 21.88 154.28 -25.83
N LYS A 343 22.95 155.06 -25.65
CA LYS A 343 24.17 154.62 -24.96
C LYS A 343 24.05 154.90 -23.46
N GLU A 344 24.40 153.92 -22.63
CA GLU A 344 24.30 153.98 -21.16
C GLU A 344 25.40 154.87 -20.60
N ILE A 345 25.05 155.93 -19.86
CA ILE A 345 26.00 157.00 -19.48
C ILE A 345 26.29 157.05 -17.99
N ILE A 346 25.43 156.48 -17.12
CA ILE A 346 25.68 156.37 -15.68
C ILE A 346 25.08 155.06 -15.16
N LYS A 347 25.80 154.40 -14.23
CA LYS A 347 25.41 153.11 -13.63
C LYS A 347 25.26 153.09 -12.11
N VAL A 348 25.37 154.24 -11.41
CA VAL A 348 25.23 154.27 -9.94
C VAL A 348 24.57 155.57 -9.48
N CYS A 349 23.52 155.44 -8.66
CA CYS A 349 22.84 156.55 -7.99
C CYS A 349 22.67 156.24 -6.51
N THR A 350 22.76 157.29 -5.69
CA THR A 350 22.53 157.18 -4.25
C THR A 350 21.04 157.33 -4.01
N VAL A 351 20.40 156.23 -3.61
CA VAL A 351 19.01 156.22 -3.13
C VAL A 351 19.03 156.87 -1.75
N ILE A 352 18.26 157.96 -1.58
CA ILE A 352 18.25 158.74 -0.33
C ILE A 352 17.19 158.19 0.60
N ASP A 353 16.06 157.77 0.04
CA ASP A 353 14.96 157.08 0.71
C ASP A 353 14.11 156.31 -0.30
N ASP A 354 13.07 155.65 0.21
CA ASP A 354 12.19 154.75 -0.53
C ASP A 354 11.47 155.40 -1.74
N ASN A 355 11.52 156.72 -1.91
CA ASN A 355 10.87 157.42 -3.04
C ASN A 355 11.76 158.44 -3.76
N THR A 356 13.02 158.57 -3.37
CA THR A 356 13.89 159.66 -3.85
C THR A 356 15.26 159.16 -4.25
N VAL A 357 15.64 159.39 -5.50
CA VAL A 357 16.97 159.05 -6.01
C VAL A 357 17.62 160.29 -6.62
N LEU A 358 18.79 160.66 -6.09
CA LEU A 358 19.59 161.77 -6.62
C LEU A 358 20.44 161.27 -7.80
N LEU A 359 20.25 161.92 -8.94
CA LEU A 359 20.97 161.63 -10.18
C LEU A 359 21.87 162.82 -10.55
N LYS A 360 23.18 162.61 -10.65
CA LYS A 360 24.11 163.65 -11.12
C LYS A 360 24.27 163.54 -12.63
N THR A 361 23.63 164.43 -13.39
CA THR A 361 23.68 164.43 -14.86
C THR A 361 24.18 165.78 -15.40
N TYR A 362 24.73 165.74 -16.62
CA TYR A 362 25.10 166.94 -17.41
C TYR A 362 24.11 167.08 -18.58
N GLU A 363 23.95 168.30 -19.09
CA GLU A 363 22.80 168.81 -19.89
C GLU A 363 22.19 167.88 -20.98
N GLN A 364 20.84 167.96 -21.06
CA GLN A 364 19.89 167.35 -22.01
C GLN A 364 20.00 165.81 -22.23
N MET A 365 19.33 165.02 -21.39
CA MET A 365 19.23 163.55 -21.54
C MET A 365 17.85 162.99 -21.15
N LEU A 366 17.52 161.80 -21.68
CA LEU A 366 16.24 161.11 -21.54
C LEU A 366 16.45 159.82 -20.70
N VAL A 367 15.85 159.75 -19.51
CA VAL A 367 16.09 158.63 -18.57
C VAL A 367 15.07 157.50 -18.77
N ARG A 368 15.54 156.25 -18.89
CA ARG A 368 14.66 155.06 -18.85
C ARG A 368 15.02 154.16 -17.67
N VAL A 369 14.16 154.13 -16.66
CA VAL A 369 14.33 153.22 -15.51
C VAL A 369 13.84 151.82 -15.88
N VAL A 370 14.68 150.80 -15.75
CA VAL A 370 14.27 149.39 -15.91
C VAL A 370 14.46 148.70 -14.57
N ILE A 371 13.34 148.41 -13.91
CA ILE A 371 13.35 147.67 -12.64
C ILE A 371 13.41 146.19 -13.00
N ASN A 372 14.52 145.52 -12.70
CA ASN A 372 14.67 144.10 -12.94
C ASN A 372 15.03 143.40 -11.63
N LYS A 373 14.25 142.38 -11.24
CA LYS A 373 14.48 141.65 -10.00
C LYS A 373 15.13 140.30 -10.29
N SER A 374 16.45 140.24 -10.14
CA SER A 374 17.20 138.98 -10.11
C SER A 374 16.97 138.31 -8.76
N TYR A 375 16.35 137.12 -8.72
CA TYR A 375 16.25 136.31 -7.50
C TYR A 375 17.41 135.29 -7.44
N ILE A 376 18.02 135.19 -6.25
CA ILE A 376 18.95 134.12 -5.85
C ILE A 376 18.21 133.17 -4.90
N ASN A 377 18.25 131.87 -5.22
CA ASN A 377 18.16 130.67 -4.36
C ASN A 377 16.82 130.36 -3.65
N THR A 378 16.36 129.11 -3.45
CA THR A 378 17.03 127.79 -3.31
C THR A 378 15.95 126.66 -3.30
N PRO A 379 16.27 125.35 -3.07
CA PRO A 379 15.57 124.20 -3.67
C PRO A 379 14.35 123.72 -2.87
N ILE A 380 13.51 122.92 -3.52
CA ILE A 380 12.53 122.07 -2.83
C ILE A 380 12.94 120.61 -3.12
N VAL A 381 13.06 119.85 -2.03
CA VAL A 381 13.46 118.44 -1.91
C VAL A 381 12.43 117.52 -2.57
#